data_AF-A0A932EAB8-F1
#
_entry.id   AF-A0A932EAB8-F1
#
_cell.length_a   1.000
_cell.length_b   1.000
_cell.length_c   1.000
_cell.angle_alpha   90.00
_cell.angle_beta   90.00
_cell.angle_gamma   90.00
#
_symmetry.space_group_name_H-M   'P 1'
#
loop_
_entity.id
_entity.type
_entity.pdbx_description
1 polymer ?
#
loop_
_entity_poly.entity_id
_entity_poly.type
_entity_poly.pdbx_seq_one_letter_code
_entity_poly.pdbx_strand_id
1 'polypeptide(L)'
;MTNISALFYPKKENMQSFNQPSRLFFVSFWTIGTLVFVLGSLYVIMLASGYRFNFKARRMVLTGLILIKSEPAAEIFLDNKFKGKTPLKISYLLPGWRSMELKAPHYRSLTYSFLVEPGQAVSKERWLFLENPKELEWEESDKRFFPRKPEEEVRIIENELWYQEKLVARFSRPLLSAFIYPQGFDLLSGVRFAPEKSLIYQVEDELHLIEKSGANDFLVTNLWQNDKPVEVADTENGKVLLFKQGDSQKKLKIR
;
A
#
# COMPACT_ATOMS: atom_id res chain seq x y z
N MET A 1 57.60 -92.12 -12.25
CA MET A 1 56.21 -91.79 -12.65
C MET A 1 55.75 -90.68 -11.71
N THR A 2 55.83 -89.42 -12.16
CA THR A 2 54.68 -88.55 -12.57
C THR A 2 53.80 -88.13 -11.37
N ASN A 3 53.31 -86.90 -11.18
CA ASN A 3 53.40 -85.60 -11.84
C ASN A 3 52.74 -84.56 -10.86
N ILE A 4 53.21 -83.30 -10.83
CA ILE A 4 52.48 -81.99 -10.94
C ILE A 4 51.07 -81.90 -10.29
N SER A 5 50.64 -80.90 -9.51
CA SER A 5 50.81 -79.43 -9.56
C SER A 5 50.28 -78.77 -8.28
N ALA A 6 50.86 -77.62 -7.93
CA ALA A 6 50.33 -76.66 -6.97
C ALA A 6 49.04 -75.98 -7.46
N LEU A 7 48.13 -75.67 -6.52
CA LEU A 7 47.20 -74.55 -6.65
C LEU A 7 47.12 -73.80 -5.32
N PHE A 8 47.77 -72.65 -5.29
CA PHE A 8 47.63 -71.63 -4.25
C PHE A 8 46.21 -71.03 -4.32
N TYR A 9 45.45 -71.15 -3.24
CA TYR A 9 44.38 -70.21 -2.92
C TYR A 9 44.76 -69.49 -1.62
N PRO A 10 45.02 -68.17 -1.62
CA PRO A 10 45.20 -67.44 -0.38
C PRO A 10 43.90 -67.44 0.42
N LYS A 11 44.03 -67.86 1.68
CA LYS A 11 42.99 -67.90 2.71
C LYS A 11 42.36 -66.52 2.86
N LYS A 12 41.02 -66.44 2.78
CA LYS A 12 40.23 -65.22 3.03
C LYS A 12 40.66 -64.58 4.35
N GLU A 13 41.43 -63.50 4.29
CA GLU A 13 41.72 -62.65 5.44
C GLU A 13 40.50 -61.76 5.73
N ASN A 14 40.04 -61.85 6.98
CA ASN A 14 39.34 -60.83 7.77
C ASN A 14 38.48 -59.81 6.99
N MET A 15 37.32 -60.25 6.50
CA MET A 15 36.18 -59.33 6.37
C MET A 15 35.69 -59.02 7.78
N GLN A 16 36.01 -57.82 8.28
CA GLN A 16 35.41 -57.26 9.50
C GLN A 16 33.90 -57.42 9.41
N SER A 17 33.30 -58.11 10.39
CA SER A 17 31.85 -58.26 10.47
C SER A 17 31.24 -56.87 10.63
N PHE A 18 30.74 -56.31 9.53
CA PHE A 18 29.91 -55.11 9.57
C PHE A 18 28.74 -55.40 10.51
N ASN A 19 28.69 -54.69 11.64
CA ASN A 19 27.65 -54.83 12.64
C ASN A 19 26.32 -54.43 11.98
N GLN A 20 25.48 -55.41 11.66
CA GLN A 20 24.20 -55.17 10.99
C GLN A 20 23.31 -54.34 11.92
N PRO A 21 22.68 -53.25 11.44
CA PRO A 21 21.83 -52.43 12.28
C PRO A 21 20.73 -53.29 12.92
N SER A 22 20.48 -53.09 14.22
CA SER A 22 19.45 -53.84 14.93
C SER A 22 18.07 -53.60 14.28
N ARG A 23 17.17 -54.59 14.32
CA ARG A 23 15.80 -54.43 13.82
C ARG A 23 15.10 -53.21 14.43
N LEU A 24 15.38 -52.93 15.71
CA LEU A 24 14.86 -51.76 16.43
C LEU A 24 15.39 -50.44 15.83
N PHE A 25 16.68 -50.37 15.47
CA PHE A 25 17.26 -49.22 14.78
C PHE A 25 16.58 -48.99 13.43
N PHE A 26 16.40 -50.04 12.63
CA PHE A 26 15.79 -49.93 11.32
C PHE A 26 14.33 -49.44 11.42
N VAL A 27 13.53 -50.02 12.32
CA VAL A 27 12.16 -49.57 12.58
C VAL A 27 12.14 -48.10 13.03
N SER A 28 13.00 -47.73 13.99
CA SER A 28 13.09 -46.35 14.50
C SER A 28 13.49 -45.36 13.40
N PHE A 29 14.42 -45.74 12.53
CA PHE A 29 14.86 -44.90 11.42
C PHE A 29 13.72 -44.64 10.43
N TRP A 30 12.98 -45.67 10.03
CA TRP A 30 11.85 -45.52 9.10
C TRP A 30 10.66 -44.79 9.71
N THR A 31 10.37 -45.00 11.00
CA THR A 31 9.30 -44.26 11.67
C THR A 31 9.65 -42.78 11.79
N ILE A 32 10.89 -42.44 12.18
CA ILE A 32 11.38 -41.05 12.19
C ILE A 32 11.31 -40.45 10.78
N GLY A 33 11.80 -41.16 9.77
CA GLY A 33 11.75 -40.70 8.38
C GLY A 33 10.32 -40.43 7.89
N THR A 34 9.40 -41.34 8.19
CA THR A 34 7.97 -41.17 7.86
C THR A 34 7.36 -39.98 8.60
N LEU A 35 7.67 -39.81 9.88
CA LEU A 35 7.18 -38.70 10.69
C LEU A 35 7.70 -37.35 10.18
N VAL A 36 8.99 -37.27 9.85
CA VAL A 36 9.60 -36.08 9.23
C VAL A 36 8.94 -35.78 7.89
N PHE A 37 8.67 -36.80 7.07
CA PHE A 37 7.98 -36.63 5.79
C PHE A 37 6.55 -36.11 5.96
N VAL A 38 5.79 -36.66 6.90
CA VAL A 38 4.41 -36.21 7.19
C VAL A 38 4.41 -34.77 7.71
N LEU A 39 5.29 -34.43 8.65
CA LEU A 39 5.42 -33.07 9.18
C LEU A 39 5.88 -32.06 8.12
N GLY A 40 6.84 -32.46 7.28
CA GLY A 40 7.32 -31.64 6.17
C GLY A 40 6.21 -31.39 5.15
N SER A 41 5.46 -32.43 4.79
CA SER A 41 4.31 -32.31 3.88
C SER A 41 3.23 -31.40 4.45
N LEU A 42 2.89 -31.55 5.73
CA LEU A 42 1.95 -30.66 6.42
C LEU A 42 2.43 -29.21 6.40
N TYR A 43 3.72 -28.98 6.66
CA TYR A 43 4.31 -27.65 6.62
C TYR A 43 4.24 -27.02 5.21
N VAL A 44 4.49 -27.80 4.15
CA VAL A 44 4.34 -27.32 2.77
C VAL A 44 2.88 -26.95 2.47
N ILE A 45 1.91 -27.75 2.90
CA ILE A 45 0.47 -27.45 2.75
C ILE A 45 0.13 -26.15 3.50
N MET A 46 0.68 -25.94 4.69
CA MET A 46 0.50 -24.69 5.44
C MET A 46 1.07 -23.49 4.66
N LEU A 47 2.27 -23.60 4.09
CA LEU A 47 2.85 -22.53 3.27
C LEU A 47 2.01 -22.25 2.01
N ALA A 48 1.53 -23.29 1.33
CA ALA A 48 0.70 -23.18 0.13
C ALA A 48 -0.66 -22.54 0.42
N SER A 49 -1.22 -22.76 1.62
CA SER A 49 -2.46 -22.12 2.10
C SER A 49 -2.25 -20.73 2.70
N GLY A 50 -1.03 -20.18 2.63
CA GLY A 50 -0.73 -18.81 3.07
C GLY A 50 -0.40 -18.65 4.55
N TYR A 51 -0.24 -19.75 5.30
CA TYR A 51 0.26 -19.69 6.67
C TYR A 51 1.77 -19.49 6.68
N ARG A 52 2.25 -18.63 7.58
CA ARG A 52 3.68 -18.51 7.89
C ARG A 52 3.91 -18.46 9.39
N PHE A 53 5.08 -18.90 9.81
CA PHE A 53 5.48 -18.81 11.21
C PHE A 53 5.87 -17.38 11.56
N ASN A 54 5.17 -16.79 12.53
CA ASN A 54 5.54 -15.50 13.09
C ASN A 54 6.46 -15.74 14.30
N PHE A 55 7.77 -15.53 14.12
CA PHE A 55 8.76 -15.74 15.18
C PHE A 55 8.53 -14.85 16.41
N LYS A 56 8.01 -13.63 16.24
CA LYS A 56 7.72 -12.71 17.34
C LYS A 56 6.57 -13.22 18.19
N ALA A 57 5.53 -13.75 17.56
CA ALA A 57 4.34 -14.29 18.24
C ALA A 57 4.46 -15.79 18.56
N ARG A 58 5.54 -16.46 18.12
CA ARG A 58 5.78 -17.91 18.24
C ARG A 58 4.60 -18.79 17.80
N ARG A 59 3.91 -18.40 16.72
CA ARG A 59 2.74 -19.12 16.21
C ARG A 59 2.63 -19.05 14.69
N MET A 60 1.92 -20.00 14.12
CA MET A 60 1.50 -19.95 12.71
C MET A 60 0.38 -18.92 12.56
N VAL A 61 0.51 -18.04 11.56
CA VAL A 61 -0.48 -17.02 11.24
C VAL A 61 -0.80 -17.06 9.76
N LEU A 62 -2.07 -16.87 9.41
CA LEU A 62 -2.48 -16.68 8.02
C LEU A 62 -2.01 -15.29 7.57
N THR A 63 -1.26 -15.23 6.48
CA THR A 63 -0.73 -13.98 5.96
C THR A 63 -1.74 -13.25 5.07
N GLY A 64 -1.55 -11.95 4.92
CA GLY A 64 -2.28 -11.12 3.99
C GLY A 64 -1.49 -10.79 2.72
N LEU A 65 -2.17 -10.10 1.82
CA LEU A 65 -1.67 -9.63 0.54
C LEU A 65 -2.18 -8.21 0.29
N ILE A 66 -1.31 -7.37 -0.27
CA ILE A 66 -1.70 -6.07 -0.79
C ILE A 66 -1.28 -5.92 -2.26
N LEU A 67 -2.19 -5.44 -3.09
CA LEU A 67 -1.91 -4.90 -4.41
C LEU A 67 -1.93 -3.38 -4.30
N ILE A 68 -0.80 -2.73 -4.59
CA ILE A 68 -0.69 -1.28 -4.58
C ILE A 68 -0.47 -0.76 -6.00
N LYS A 69 -1.31 0.19 -6.40
CA LYS A 69 -1.22 0.94 -7.64
C LYS A 69 -1.07 2.42 -7.33
N SER A 70 -0.37 3.16 -8.17
CA SER A 70 -0.32 4.61 -8.05
C SER A 70 -0.23 5.32 -9.39
N GLU A 71 -0.67 6.58 -9.40
CA GLU A 71 -0.47 7.51 -10.50
C GLU A 71 0.26 8.76 -9.99
N PRO A 72 1.48 9.05 -10.48
CA PRO A 72 2.32 8.22 -11.37
C PRO A 72 2.83 6.94 -10.69
N ALA A 73 3.58 6.13 -11.46
CA ALA A 73 4.32 5.01 -10.90
C ALA A 73 5.31 5.50 -9.82
N ALA A 74 5.30 4.85 -8.67
CA ALA A 74 6.02 5.28 -7.48
C ALA A 74 6.82 4.12 -6.87
N GLU A 75 7.95 4.44 -6.27
CA GLU A 75 8.72 3.54 -5.42
C GLU A 75 7.98 3.26 -4.13
N ILE A 76 7.94 1.98 -3.72
CA ILE A 76 7.21 1.51 -2.56
C ILE A 76 8.22 1.16 -1.46
N PHE A 77 8.05 1.78 -0.31
CA PHE A 77 8.75 1.45 0.92
C PHE A 77 7.74 0.89 1.92
N LEU A 78 7.93 -0.36 2.34
CA LEU A 78 7.10 -1.02 3.36
C LEU A 78 7.95 -1.26 4.60
N ASP A 79 7.51 -0.73 5.74
CA ASP A 79 8.25 -0.73 7.00
C ASP A 79 9.69 -0.22 6.79
N ASN A 80 9.82 0.93 6.12
CA ASN A 80 11.07 1.61 5.76
C ASN A 80 12.01 0.81 4.85
N LYS A 81 11.53 -0.26 4.19
CA LYS A 81 12.32 -1.07 3.25
C LYS A 81 11.76 -0.96 1.84
N PHE A 82 12.62 -0.65 0.88
CA PHE A 82 12.28 -0.66 -0.54
C PHE A 82 11.76 -2.05 -0.97
N LYS A 83 10.64 -2.07 -1.69
CA LYS A 83 9.99 -3.29 -2.20
C LYS A 83 9.90 -3.38 -3.71
N GLY A 84 10.02 -2.25 -4.41
CA GLY A 84 9.84 -2.16 -5.86
C GLY A 84 9.08 -0.90 -6.25
N LYS A 85 8.49 -0.91 -7.45
CA LYS A 85 7.69 0.20 -7.99
C LYS A 85 6.24 -0.25 -8.25
N THR A 86 5.28 0.66 -8.15
CA THR A 86 3.89 0.38 -8.51
C THR A 86 3.74 0.15 -10.02
N PRO A 87 2.77 -0.70 -10.45
CA PRO A 87 1.92 -1.55 -9.62
C PRO A 87 2.70 -2.74 -9.05
N LEU A 88 2.52 -3.04 -7.75
CA LEU A 88 3.20 -4.15 -7.09
C LEU A 88 2.25 -4.94 -6.19
N LYS A 89 2.33 -6.27 -6.28
CA LYS A 89 1.70 -7.20 -5.34
C LYS A 89 2.71 -7.62 -4.29
N ILE A 90 2.44 -7.31 -3.03
CA ILE A 90 3.24 -7.75 -1.88
C ILE A 90 2.46 -8.83 -1.15
N SER A 91 2.93 -10.07 -1.27
CA SER A 91 2.35 -11.25 -0.61
C SER A 91 3.02 -11.54 0.72
N TYR A 92 2.41 -12.44 1.50
CA TYR A 92 2.97 -12.97 2.74
C TYR A 92 3.18 -11.93 3.85
N LEU A 93 2.31 -10.93 3.89
CA LEU A 93 2.33 -9.93 4.95
C LEU A 93 1.86 -10.57 6.25
N LEU A 94 2.72 -10.58 7.27
CA LEU A 94 2.31 -10.96 8.63
C LEU A 94 1.23 -9.97 9.11
N PRO A 95 0.16 -10.45 9.78
CA PRO A 95 -0.88 -9.60 10.34
C PRO A 95 -0.34 -8.54 11.30
N GLY A 96 -1.02 -7.39 11.34
CA GLY A 96 -0.68 -6.23 12.16
C GLY A 96 -0.56 -4.94 11.36
N TRP A 97 -0.33 -3.84 12.06
CA TRP A 97 -0.12 -2.52 11.47
C TRP A 97 1.19 -2.46 10.68
N ARG A 98 1.12 -1.84 9.51
CA ARG A 98 2.25 -1.63 8.60
C ARG A 98 2.29 -0.19 8.13
N SER A 99 3.49 0.34 7.98
CA SER A 99 3.73 1.66 7.39
C SER A 99 4.12 1.51 5.92
N MET A 100 3.48 2.28 5.04
CA MET A 100 3.79 2.34 3.63
C MET A 100 4.09 3.79 3.23
N GLU A 101 5.15 3.96 2.46
CA GLU A 101 5.55 5.22 1.87
C GLU A 101 5.70 5.03 0.35
N LEU A 102 5.12 5.94 -0.43
CA LEU A 102 5.24 6.00 -1.89
C LEU A 102 6.05 7.23 -2.30
N LYS A 103 7.03 7.06 -3.18
CA LYS A 103 7.87 8.16 -3.70
C LYS A 103 7.92 8.17 -5.22
N ALA A 104 7.76 9.34 -5.81
CA ALA A 104 8.02 9.56 -7.23
C ALA A 104 8.78 10.88 -7.43
N PRO A 105 9.69 10.97 -8.41
CA PRO A 105 10.44 12.21 -8.67
C PRO A 105 9.51 13.39 -9.00
N HIS A 106 9.72 14.55 -8.36
CA HIS A 106 8.89 15.76 -8.48
C HIS A 106 7.49 15.68 -7.85
N TYR A 107 7.19 14.58 -7.16
CA TYR A 107 5.95 14.40 -6.42
C TYR A 107 6.22 14.33 -4.92
N ARG A 108 5.25 14.79 -4.14
CA ARG A 108 5.26 14.65 -2.68
C ARG A 108 5.18 13.17 -2.30
N SER A 109 5.97 12.79 -1.31
CA SER A 109 5.91 11.44 -0.74
C SER A 109 4.58 11.22 -0.01
N LEU A 110 3.92 10.11 -0.28
CA LEU A 110 2.68 9.74 0.38
C LEU A 110 2.95 8.70 1.46
N THR A 111 2.65 8.99 2.73
CA THR A 111 2.87 8.06 3.83
C THR A 111 1.57 7.71 4.53
N TYR A 112 1.32 6.42 4.76
CA TYR A 112 0.14 5.97 5.47
C TYR A 112 0.37 4.64 6.20
N SER A 113 -0.47 4.38 7.19
CA SER A 113 -0.49 3.10 7.90
C SER A 113 -1.76 2.33 7.57
N PHE A 114 -1.64 1.01 7.50
CA PHE A 114 -2.79 0.12 7.29
C PHE A 114 -2.66 -1.13 8.13
N LEU A 115 -3.81 -1.68 8.55
CA LEU A 115 -3.89 -2.94 9.26
C LEU A 115 -3.94 -4.09 8.23
N VAL A 116 -3.06 -5.06 8.38
CA VAL A 116 -3.15 -6.34 7.67
C VAL A 116 -3.91 -7.32 8.56
N GLU A 117 -5.09 -7.72 8.14
CA GLU A 117 -5.86 -8.77 8.80
C GLU A 117 -5.46 -10.17 8.26
N PRO A 118 -5.61 -11.24 9.06
CA PRO A 118 -5.32 -12.59 8.61
C PRO A 118 -6.11 -12.99 7.36
N GLY A 119 -5.43 -13.43 6.31
CA GLY A 119 -6.06 -13.86 5.05
C GLY A 119 -6.57 -12.72 4.17
N GLN A 120 -6.37 -11.46 4.57
CA GLN A 120 -6.88 -10.31 3.86
C GLN A 120 -6.15 -10.10 2.54
N ALA A 121 -6.91 -9.85 1.47
CA ALA A 121 -6.39 -9.36 0.19
C ALA A 121 -6.92 -7.94 -0.03
N VAL A 122 -6.03 -6.95 0.03
CA VAL A 122 -6.39 -5.53 -0.14
C VAL A 122 -5.86 -5.03 -1.47
N SER A 123 -6.69 -4.29 -2.21
CA SER A 123 -6.23 -3.48 -3.33
C SER A 123 -6.29 -2.01 -2.93
N LYS A 124 -5.19 -1.28 -3.11
CA LYS A 124 -5.09 0.15 -2.85
C LYS A 124 -4.63 0.86 -4.12
N GLU A 125 -5.29 1.96 -4.43
CA GLU A 125 -4.93 2.87 -5.50
C GLU A 125 -4.68 4.25 -4.90
N ARG A 126 -3.57 4.88 -5.28
CA ARG A 126 -3.10 6.13 -4.67
C ARG A 126 -2.68 7.13 -5.73
N TRP A 127 -3.08 8.37 -5.56
CA TRP A 127 -2.57 9.48 -6.34
C TRP A 127 -1.46 10.17 -5.57
N LEU A 128 -0.37 10.49 -6.26
CA LEU A 128 0.64 11.39 -5.73
C LEU A 128 0.42 12.77 -6.33
N PHE A 129 0.76 13.79 -5.55
CA PHE A 129 0.61 15.19 -5.94
C PHE A 129 1.97 15.80 -6.21
N LEU A 130 2.04 16.70 -7.19
CA LEU A 130 3.25 17.43 -7.53
C LEU A 130 3.75 18.20 -6.30
N GLU A 131 5.06 18.14 -6.08
CA GLU A 131 5.69 18.94 -5.02
C GLU A 131 5.56 20.43 -5.30
N ASN A 132 5.61 20.81 -6.58
CA ASN A 132 5.40 22.16 -7.06
C ASN A 132 4.30 22.14 -8.14
N PRO A 133 3.03 22.43 -7.78
CA PRO A 133 1.96 22.55 -8.76
C PRO A 133 2.29 23.55 -9.87
N LYS A 134 1.95 23.20 -11.11
CA LYS A 134 2.23 24.04 -12.28
C LYS A 134 1.02 24.89 -12.60
N GLU A 135 1.22 26.20 -12.66
CA GLU A 135 0.21 27.15 -13.12
C GLU A 135 -0.04 27.02 -14.61
N LEU A 136 -1.32 27.05 -14.99
CA LEU A 136 -1.79 26.96 -16.35
C LEU A 136 -2.65 28.17 -16.69
N GLU A 137 -2.77 28.46 -17.99
CA GLU A 137 -3.64 29.52 -18.48
C GLU A 137 -5.12 29.16 -18.29
N TRP A 138 -5.88 30.13 -17.79
CA TRP A 138 -7.33 30.01 -17.64
C TRP A 138 -8.02 30.10 -19.00
N GLU A 139 -8.98 29.20 -19.26
CA GLU A 139 -9.77 29.22 -20.48
C GLU A 139 -11.23 29.61 -20.19
N GLU A 140 -11.88 30.31 -21.12
CA GLU A 140 -13.30 30.66 -20.97
C GLU A 140 -14.18 29.41 -20.79
N SER A 141 -13.76 28.29 -21.38
CA SER A 141 -14.43 27.01 -21.27
C SER A 141 -14.39 26.42 -19.86
N ASP A 142 -13.46 26.86 -18.99
CA ASP A 142 -13.32 26.40 -17.60
C ASP A 142 -14.44 26.91 -16.69
N LYS A 143 -15.13 27.99 -17.07
CA LYS A 143 -16.27 28.53 -16.32
C LYS A 143 -17.41 27.52 -16.16
N ARG A 144 -17.53 26.53 -17.07
CA ARG A 144 -18.56 25.48 -17.03
C ARG A 144 -18.47 24.58 -15.80
N PHE A 145 -17.32 24.54 -15.14
CA PHE A 145 -17.11 23.73 -13.94
C PHE A 145 -17.59 24.41 -12.66
N PHE A 146 -18.08 25.65 -12.74
CA PHE A 146 -18.55 26.43 -11.59
C PHE A 146 -20.01 26.88 -11.74
N PRO A 147 -20.72 27.10 -10.63
CA PRO A 147 -20.35 26.67 -9.27
C PRO A 147 -20.57 25.15 -9.12
N ARG A 148 -19.73 24.46 -8.33
CA ARG A 148 -20.05 23.10 -7.89
C ARG A 148 -20.86 23.15 -6.60
N LYS A 149 -21.89 22.29 -6.53
CA LYS A 149 -22.72 22.17 -5.33
C LYS A 149 -21.83 21.66 -4.18
N PRO A 150 -21.90 22.27 -2.98
CA PRO A 150 -21.23 21.74 -1.81
C PRO A 150 -21.67 20.30 -1.54
N GLU A 151 -20.72 19.40 -1.25
CA GLU A 151 -21.04 18.05 -0.80
C GLU A 151 -21.37 18.07 0.70
N GLU A 152 -22.54 17.55 1.10
CA GLU A 152 -23.02 17.54 2.50
C GLU A 152 -22.10 16.75 3.45
N GLU A 153 -21.22 15.93 2.88
CA GLU A 153 -20.21 15.12 3.56
C GLU A 153 -19.08 15.98 4.17
N VAL A 154 -18.87 17.24 3.76
CA VAL A 154 -17.80 18.09 4.33
C VAL A 154 -18.43 19.26 5.07
N ARG A 155 -17.96 19.47 6.31
CA ARG A 155 -18.47 20.53 7.18
C ARG A 155 -17.33 21.27 7.84
N ILE A 156 -17.51 22.58 7.98
CA ILE A 156 -16.67 23.45 8.79
C ILE A 156 -17.48 23.85 10.01
N ILE A 157 -16.94 23.60 11.20
CA ILE A 157 -17.51 24.05 12.47
C ILE A 157 -16.43 24.88 13.15
N GLU A 158 -16.62 26.21 13.16
CA GLU A 158 -15.58 27.16 13.58
C GLU A 158 -14.26 26.93 12.80
N ASN A 159 -13.22 26.43 13.47
CA ASN A 159 -11.92 26.13 12.89
C ASN A 159 -11.67 24.62 12.75
N GLU A 160 -12.73 23.82 12.71
CA GLU A 160 -12.65 22.37 12.57
C GLU A 160 -13.11 21.91 11.20
N LEU A 161 -12.31 21.06 10.56
CA LEU A 161 -12.66 20.38 9.32
C LEU A 161 -13.21 19.00 9.63
N TRP A 162 -14.43 18.74 9.19
CA TRP A 162 -15.14 17.49 9.39
C TRP A 162 -15.43 16.81 8.06
N TYR A 163 -15.27 15.50 8.03
CA TYR A 163 -15.74 14.63 6.94
C TYR A 163 -16.71 13.61 7.51
N GLN A 164 -17.96 13.69 7.07
CA GLN A 164 -19.11 13.00 7.65
C GLN A 164 -19.20 13.33 9.15
N GLU A 165 -19.11 12.33 10.02
CA GLU A 165 -19.14 12.49 11.48
C GLU A 165 -17.74 12.45 12.11
N LYS A 166 -16.68 12.45 11.29
CA LYS A 166 -15.31 12.32 11.75
C LYS A 166 -14.57 13.66 11.66
N LEU A 167 -13.99 14.08 12.78
CA LEU A 167 -13.04 15.19 12.80
C LEU A 167 -11.80 14.81 11.99
N VAL A 168 -11.45 15.64 11.01
CA VAL A 168 -10.26 15.46 10.16
C VAL A 168 -9.09 16.22 10.76
N ALA A 169 -9.28 17.51 11.05
CA ALA A 169 -8.27 18.37 11.63
C ALA A 169 -8.93 19.59 12.33
N ARG A 170 -8.22 20.14 13.33
CA ARG A 170 -8.55 21.41 13.98
C ARG A 170 -7.43 22.40 13.72
N PHE A 171 -7.80 23.61 13.33
CA PHE A 171 -6.87 24.66 12.96
C PHE A 171 -6.90 25.80 13.99
N SER A 172 -5.78 26.48 14.15
CA SER A 172 -5.68 27.71 14.94
C SER A 172 -6.20 28.94 14.19
N ARG A 173 -6.30 28.84 12.86
CA ARG A 173 -6.68 29.90 11.92
C ARG A 173 -8.06 29.62 11.33
N PRO A 174 -8.81 30.66 10.90
CA PRO A 174 -10.17 30.50 10.39
C PRO A 174 -10.22 29.69 9.09
N LEU A 175 -11.14 28.73 9.05
CA LEU A 175 -11.49 27.98 7.85
C LEU A 175 -12.60 28.72 7.09
N LEU A 176 -12.38 28.99 5.80
CA LEU A 176 -13.33 29.75 4.98
C LEU A 176 -14.18 28.87 4.06
N SER A 177 -13.58 27.83 3.47
CA SER A 177 -14.29 26.87 2.62
C SER A 177 -13.60 25.51 2.63
N ALA A 178 -14.36 24.45 2.33
CA ALA A 178 -13.85 23.10 2.18
C ALA A 178 -14.70 22.28 1.23
N PHE A 179 -14.05 21.36 0.52
CA PHE A 179 -14.63 20.55 -0.55
C PHE A 179 -14.01 19.15 -0.54
N ILE A 180 -14.75 18.19 -1.08
CA ILE A 180 -14.21 16.87 -1.38
C ILE A 180 -13.30 16.98 -2.61
N TYR A 181 -12.30 16.11 -2.71
CA TYR A 181 -11.45 16.01 -3.88
C TYR A 181 -11.14 14.54 -4.21
N PRO A 182 -11.22 14.13 -5.49
CA PRO A 182 -11.77 14.90 -6.62
C PRO A 182 -13.30 15.06 -6.48
N GLN A 183 -13.85 16.14 -7.02
CA GLN A 183 -15.29 16.37 -7.05
C GLN A 183 -15.84 15.79 -8.37
N GLY A 184 -16.26 14.53 -8.37
CA GLY A 184 -16.89 13.91 -9.54
C GLY A 184 -16.75 12.40 -9.61
N PHE A 185 -17.76 11.75 -10.18
CA PHE A 185 -17.81 10.31 -10.42
C PHE A 185 -17.34 10.01 -11.85
N ASP A 186 -16.25 9.26 -12.01
CA ASP A 186 -15.78 8.82 -13.34
C ASP A 186 -16.61 7.62 -13.82
N LEU A 187 -17.70 7.92 -14.52
CA LEU A 187 -18.59 6.92 -15.16
C LEU A 187 -17.93 6.21 -16.35
N LEU A 188 -16.88 6.77 -16.95
CA LEU A 188 -16.30 6.32 -18.23
C LEU A 188 -15.08 5.43 -18.06
N SER A 189 -14.40 5.47 -16.92
CA SER A 189 -13.23 4.63 -16.67
C SER A 189 -13.56 3.14 -16.52
N GLY A 190 -14.82 2.77 -16.24
CA GLY A 190 -15.15 1.40 -15.84
C GLY A 190 -14.41 0.93 -14.58
N VAL A 191 -13.65 1.83 -13.93
CA VAL A 191 -12.89 1.58 -12.71
C VAL A 191 -13.86 1.76 -11.56
N ARG A 192 -14.35 0.64 -11.02
CA ARG A 192 -15.22 0.60 -9.83
C ARG A 192 -14.55 1.06 -8.53
N PHE A 193 -13.37 1.68 -8.59
CA PHE A 193 -12.56 2.00 -7.43
C PHE A 193 -12.10 3.46 -7.53
N ALA A 194 -12.87 4.35 -6.91
CA ALA A 194 -12.38 5.70 -6.64
C ALA A 194 -11.14 5.62 -5.74
N PRO A 195 -10.11 6.44 -5.97
CA PRO A 195 -9.02 6.59 -5.01
C PRO A 195 -9.57 7.03 -3.64
N GLU A 196 -8.75 6.95 -2.59
CA GLU A 196 -9.18 7.49 -1.30
C GLU A 196 -9.49 9.00 -1.44
N LYS A 197 -10.76 9.38 -1.25
CA LYS A 197 -11.22 10.78 -1.26
C LYS A 197 -10.34 11.60 -0.29
N SER A 198 -9.83 12.72 -0.79
CA SER A 198 -9.16 13.76 0.01
C SER A 198 -10.07 14.97 0.14
N LEU A 199 -9.65 15.96 0.91
CA LEU A 199 -10.37 17.21 1.11
C LEU A 199 -9.48 18.36 0.65
N ILE A 200 -10.07 19.35 0.01
CA ILE A 200 -9.45 20.64 -0.23
C ILE A 200 -10.10 21.63 0.72
N TYR A 201 -9.29 22.48 1.35
CA TYR A 201 -9.81 23.46 2.30
C TYR A 201 -9.00 24.74 2.27
N GLN A 202 -9.67 25.86 2.57
CA GLN A 202 -9.07 27.18 2.66
C GLN A 202 -8.90 27.57 4.12
N VAL A 203 -7.67 27.92 4.47
CA VAL A 203 -7.31 28.60 5.73
C VAL A 203 -6.74 29.95 5.35
N GLU A 204 -7.42 31.04 5.72
CA GLU A 204 -7.01 32.40 5.34
C GLU A 204 -6.79 32.52 3.81
N ASP A 205 -5.59 32.91 3.39
CA ASP A 205 -5.14 33.03 2.00
C ASP A 205 -4.41 31.78 1.50
N GLU A 206 -4.53 30.64 2.17
CA GLU A 206 -3.90 29.38 1.77
C GLU A 206 -4.92 28.34 1.36
N LEU A 207 -4.66 27.64 0.25
CA LEU A 207 -5.44 26.49 -0.20
C LEU A 207 -4.64 25.22 0.04
N HIS A 208 -5.22 24.29 0.80
CA HIS A 208 -4.59 23.05 1.20
C HIS A 208 -5.33 21.84 0.66
N LEU A 209 -4.63 20.71 0.59
CA LEU A 209 -5.18 19.39 0.33
C LEU A 209 -4.74 18.43 1.44
N ILE A 210 -5.68 17.70 2.01
CA ILE A 210 -5.46 16.77 3.12
C ILE A 210 -6.23 15.46 2.90
N GLU A 211 -5.66 14.31 3.27
CA GLU A 211 -6.43 13.06 3.23
C GLU A 211 -7.55 13.10 4.29
N LYS A 212 -8.67 12.42 4.05
CA LYS A 212 -9.77 12.26 5.03
C LYS A 212 -9.34 11.64 6.38
N SER A 213 -8.13 11.09 6.44
CA SER A 213 -7.52 10.57 7.66
C SER A 213 -6.99 11.69 8.57
N GLY A 214 -6.81 12.91 8.05
CA GLY A 214 -6.05 13.99 8.66
C GLY A 214 -4.54 13.93 8.36
N ALA A 215 -4.09 12.92 7.61
CA ALA A 215 -2.69 12.78 7.21
C ALA A 215 -2.41 13.46 5.86
N ASN A 216 -1.13 13.62 5.55
CA ASN A 216 -0.65 14.11 4.25
C ASN A 216 -1.26 15.46 3.84
N ASP A 217 -1.32 16.41 4.79
CA ASP A 217 -1.70 17.80 4.54
C ASP A 217 -0.58 18.55 3.81
N PHE A 218 -0.91 19.22 2.71
CA PHE A 218 0.04 20.08 2.01
C PHE A 218 -0.61 21.32 1.40
N LEU A 219 0.17 22.39 1.35
CA LEU A 219 -0.17 23.62 0.65
C LEU A 219 -0.21 23.38 -0.87
N VAL A 220 -1.37 23.62 -1.47
CA VAL A 220 -1.57 23.60 -2.93
C VAL A 220 -1.08 24.92 -3.52
N THR A 221 -1.56 26.04 -2.98
CA THR A 221 -1.19 27.38 -3.45
C THR A 221 -1.63 28.46 -2.48
N ASN A 222 -1.00 29.62 -2.59
CA ASN A 222 -1.51 30.85 -1.98
C ASN A 222 -2.59 31.45 -2.88
N LEU A 223 -3.66 31.91 -2.24
CA LEU A 223 -4.80 32.61 -2.80
C LEU A 223 -4.56 34.12 -2.73
N TRP A 224 -5.51 34.88 -3.26
CA TRP A 224 -5.48 36.34 -3.18
C TRP A 224 -5.84 36.77 -1.74
N GLN A 225 -5.18 37.81 -1.23
CA GLN A 225 -5.40 38.33 0.12
C GLN A 225 -6.78 38.98 0.25
N ASN A 226 -7.79 38.17 0.59
CA ASN A 226 -9.12 38.60 0.94
C ASN A 226 -9.83 37.49 1.76
N ASP A 227 -10.83 37.89 2.55
CA ASP A 227 -11.55 36.98 3.45
C ASP A 227 -12.72 36.24 2.78
N LYS A 228 -12.73 36.13 1.44
CA LYS A 228 -13.83 35.47 0.73
C LYS A 228 -13.57 33.96 0.61
N PRO A 229 -14.60 33.11 0.71
CA PRO A 229 -14.46 31.69 0.43
C PRO A 229 -14.11 31.49 -1.04
N VAL A 230 -13.12 30.64 -1.29
CA VAL A 230 -12.75 30.19 -2.64
C VAL A 230 -13.71 29.11 -3.10
N GLU A 231 -14.14 29.19 -4.36
CA GLU A 231 -14.81 28.10 -5.06
C GLU A 231 -13.76 27.22 -5.73
N VAL A 232 -13.89 25.90 -5.60
CA VAL A 232 -12.95 24.94 -6.20
C VAL A 232 -13.70 23.97 -7.12
N ALA A 233 -13.12 23.71 -8.28
CA ALA A 233 -13.52 22.62 -9.17
C ALA A 233 -12.28 21.86 -9.65
N ASP A 234 -12.50 20.69 -10.25
CA ASP A 234 -11.45 19.88 -10.84
C ASP A 234 -11.88 19.32 -12.20
N THR A 235 -10.87 19.16 -13.07
CA THR A 235 -10.99 18.60 -14.41
C THR A 235 -9.89 17.55 -14.62
N GLU A 236 -9.93 16.87 -15.76
CA GLU A 236 -8.98 15.79 -16.11
C GLU A 236 -8.88 14.73 -15.00
N ASN A 237 -10.02 14.33 -14.43
CA ASN A 237 -10.12 13.38 -13.32
C ASN A 237 -9.29 13.81 -12.10
N GLY A 238 -9.40 15.08 -11.69
CA GLY A 238 -8.66 15.63 -10.57
C GLY A 238 -7.21 16.02 -10.88
N LYS A 239 -6.68 15.85 -12.10
CA LYS A 239 -5.28 16.26 -12.38
C LYS A 239 -5.08 17.77 -12.33
N VAL A 240 -6.13 18.51 -12.65
CA VAL A 240 -6.12 19.97 -12.71
C VAL A 240 -7.19 20.52 -11.77
N LEU A 241 -6.78 21.44 -10.92
CA LEU A 241 -7.66 22.25 -10.08
C LEU A 241 -7.92 23.60 -10.74
N LEU A 242 -9.17 24.00 -10.66
CA LEU A 242 -9.65 25.33 -10.99
C LEU A 242 -10.13 25.96 -9.70
N PHE A 243 -9.84 27.23 -9.49
CA PHE A 243 -10.36 27.95 -8.34
C PHE A 243 -10.64 29.41 -8.67
N LYS A 244 -11.71 29.89 -8.04
CA LYS A 244 -12.27 31.22 -8.29
C LYS A 244 -12.58 31.90 -6.95
N GLN A 245 -12.20 33.17 -6.83
CA GLN A 245 -12.45 33.98 -5.65
C GLN A 245 -12.84 35.40 -6.11
N GLY A 246 -14.15 35.67 -6.17
CA GLY A 246 -14.68 36.89 -6.81
C GLY A 246 -14.34 36.94 -8.31
N ASP A 247 -13.66 38.00 -8.73
CA ASP A 247 -13.20 38.18 -10.12
C ASP A 247 -11.83 37.52 -10.40
N SER A 248 -11.17 37.04 -9.35
CA SER A 248 -9.87 36.38 -9.47
C SER A 248 -10.03 34.89 -9.73
N GLN A 249 -9.20 34.36 -10.62
CA GLN A 249 -9.27 32.97 -11.07
C GLN A 249 -7.86 32.44 -11.34
N LYS A 250 -7.66 31.15 -11.08
CA LYS A 250 -6.37 30.49 -11.28
C LYS A 250 -6.58 28.99 -11.51
N LYS A 251 -5.66 28.42 -12.28
CA LYS A 251 -5.71 27.03 -12.75
C LYS A 251 -4.36 26.38 -12.47
N LEU A 252 -4.38 25.24 -11.79
CA LEU A 252 -3.17 24.53 -11.39
C LEU A 252 -3.24 23.07 -11.80
N LYS A 253 -2.19 22.59 -12.45
CA LYS A 253 -1.91 21.16 -12.55
C LYS A 253 -1.26 20.70 -11.26
N ILE A 254 -1.89 19.75 -10.58
CA ILE A 254 -1.46 19.24 -9.27
C ILE A 254 -1.02 17.77 -9.29
N ARG A 255 -1.26 17.05 -10.39
CA ARG A 255 -0.85 15.65 -10.58
C ARG A 255 -0.24 15.41 -11.96
#